data_AF-A0AAV0Y1B0-F1
#
_entry.id   AF-A0AAV0Y1B0-F1
#
_cell.length_a   1.000
_cell.length_b   1.000
_cell.length_c   1.000
_cell.angle_alpha   90.00
_cell.angle_beta   90.00
_cell.angle_gamma   90.00
#
_symmetry.space_group_name_H-M   'P 1'
#
loop_
_entity.id
_entity.type
_entity.pdbx_description
1 polymer ?
#
loop_
_entity_poly.entity_id
_entity_poly.type
_entity_poly.pdbx_seq_one_letter_code
_entity_poly.pdbx_strand_id
1 'polypeptide(L)'
;MSWYTINSNRGKPLLVVDNYIHRIDRNNGNNEYYKCIDNCGGRAILRSQTTAIISKIHHHPTHGAELARRGFRETLKEKVVSNPTKSVPQNFHEVRRSLVSSGIKGCTTSEVEDAVPVYTSVRSSSYRKRMKLVPKLPTKLSELILENEWRSTNDRKDFLLGNYFFMTNLRPFLDHGPLLKYKT
;
A
#
# COMPACT_ATOMS: atom_id res chain seq x y z
N MET A 1 17.72 -19.12 12.38
CA MET A 1 16.46 -19.46 11.69
C MET A 1 15.40 -18.45 12.08
N SER A 2 14.91 -17.67 11.11
CA SER A 2 13.82 -16.73 11.32
C SER A 2 12.57 -17.28 10.63
N TRP A 3 11.44 -17.27 11.34
CA TRP A 3 10.15 -17.66 10.78
C TRP A 3 9.10 -16.60 11.09
N TYR A 4 8.11 -16.49 10.23
CA TYR A 4 6.96 -15.61 10.40
C TYR A 4 5.80 -16.10 9.54
N THR A 5 4.61 -15.56 9.78
CA THR A 5 3.41 -15.89 9.00
C THR A 5 3.06 -14.74 8.06
N ILE A 6 2.55 -15.09 6.88
CA ILE A 6 1.98 -14.16 5.91
C ILE A 6 0.63 -14.69 5.45
N ASN A 7 -0.21 -13.82 4.89
CA ASN A 7 -1.46 -14.25 4.29
C ASN A 7 -1.26 -14.58 2.80
N SER A 8 -1.93 -15.64 2.34
CA SER A 8 -2.15 -15.90 0.93
C SER A 8 -3.11 -14.87 0.32
N ASN A 9 -3.18 -14.82 -1.01
CA ASN A 9 -4.15 -13.98 -1.72
C ASN A 9 -5.61 -14.29 -1.35
N ARG A 10 -5.90 -15.50 -0.84
CA ARG A 10 -7.22 -15.93 -0.38
C ARG A 10 -7.41 -15.76 1.14
N GLY A 11 -6.50 -15.08 1.82
CA GLY A 11 -6.58 -14.81 3.26
C GLY A 11 -6.20 -15.99 4.17
N LYS A 12 -5.83 -17.15 3.60
CA LYS A 12 -5.31 -18.28 4.40
C LYS A 12 -3.87 -18.03 4.85
N PRO A 13 -3.50 -18.37 6.10
CA PRO A 13 -2.13 -18.19 6.58
C PRO A 13 -1.16 -19.10 5.84
N LEU A 14 0.05 -18.59 5.64
CA LEU A 14 1.21 -19.26 5.08
C LEU A 14 2.38 -19.08 6.05
N LEU A 15 3.19 -20.12 6.17
CA LEU A 15 4.38 -20.11 7.03
C LEU A 15 5.61 -19.83 6.18
N VAL A 16 6.41 -18.85 6.57
CA VAL A 16 7.72 -18.56 5.98
C VAL A 16 8.80 -19.05 6.93
N VAL A 17 9.69 -19.91 6.45
CA VAL A 17 10.86 -20.40 7.19
C VAL A 17 12.05 -20.31 6.25
N ASP A 18 13.11 -19.60 6.65
CA ASP A 18 14.34 -19.41 5.85
C ASP A 18 14.05 -19.02 4.38
N ASN A 19 13.16 -18.05 4.19
CA ASN A 19 12.70 -17.54 2.88
C ASN A 19 11.96 -18.55 1.99
N TYR A 20 11.54 -19.71 2.51
CA TYR A 20 10.64 -20.63 1.84
C TYR A 20 9.20 -20.45 2.32
N ILE A 21 8.27 -20.29 1.39
CA ILE A 21 6.85 -20.15 1.67
C ILE A 21 6.20 -21.53 1.67
N HIS A 22 5.42 -21.78 2.72
CA HIS A 22 4.68 -23.02 2.88
C HIS A 22 3.21 -22.78 3.16
N ARG A 23 2.37 -23.72 2.70
CA ARG A 23 0.94 -23.78 3.02
C ARG A 23 0.68 -24.94 3.97
N ILE A 24 -0.34 -24.80 4.81
CA ILE A 24 -0.76 -25.85 5.73
C ILE A 24 -1.14 -27.11 4.95
N ASP A 25 -0.71 -28.26 5.45
CA ASP A 25 -1.05 -29.58 4.92
C ASP A 25 -1.95 -30.33 5.89
N ARG A 26 -1.52 -30.44 7.15
CA ARG A 26 -2.27 -31.11 8.22
C ARG A 26 -1.88 -30.53 9.59
N ASN A 27 -2.79 -30.67 10.56
CA ASN A 27 -2.56 -30.28 11.94
C ASN A 27 -2.78 -31.50 12.84
N ASN A 28 -1.80 -31.81 13.69
CA ASN A 28 -1.86 -32.87 14.69
C ASN A 28 -1.75 -32.26 16.10
N GLY A 29 -2.67 -31.37 16.45
CA GLY A 29 -2.75 -30.71 17.75
C GLY A 29 -1.56 -29.78 17.99
N ASN A 30 -0.49 -30.32 18.59
CA ASN A 30 0.71 -29.55 18.92
C ASN A 30 1.61 -29.30 17.71
N ASN A 31 1.43 -30.01 16.59
CA ASN A 31 2.30 -29.89 15.43
C ASN A 31 1.48 -29.58 14.18
N GLU A 32 1.80 -28.46 13.55
CA GLU A 32 1.29 -28.11 12.24
C GLU A 32 2.32 -28.44 11.18
N TYR A 33 1.90 -29.23 10.19
CA TYR A 33 2.73 -29.66 9.08
C TYR A 33 2.41 -28.82 7.85
N TYR A 34 3.47 -28.35 7.23
CA TYR A 34 3.41 -27.45 6.11
C TYR A 34 4.12 -28.06 4.89
N LYS A 35 3.58 -27.80 3.70
CA LYS A 35 4.19 -28.18 2.41
C LYS A 35 4.56 -26.95 1.61
N CYS A 36 5.68 -27.03 0.89
CA CYS A 36 6.10 -25.97 -0.02
C CYS A 36 4.96 -25.59 -0.99
N ILE A 37 4.81 -24.28 -1.26
CA ILE A 37 3.78 -23.80 -2.19
C ILE A 37 3.98 -24.31 -3.63
N ASP A 38 5.22 -24.56 -4.03
CA ASP A 38 5.61 -25.04 -5.37
C ASP A 38 5.56 -26.57 -5.51
N ASN A 39 5.11 -27.29 -4.47
CA ASN A 39 5.04 -28.75 -4.47
C ASN A 39 6.38 -29.47 -4.72
N CYS A 40 7.52 -28.84 -4.44
CA CYS A 40 8.86 -29.44 -4.64
C CYS A 40 9.21 -30.60 -3.68
N GLY A 41 8.26 -31.05 -2.85
CA GLY A 41 8.49 -32.02 -1.79
C GLY A 41 9.06 -31.48 -0.48
N GLY A 42 9.53 -30.22 -0.45
CA GLY A 42 10.03 -29.54 0.75
C GLY A 42 8.92 -29.36 1.81
N ARG A 43 9.29 -29.49 3.08
CA ARG A 43 8.36 -29.52 4.22
C ARG A 43 8.88 -28.69 5.38
N ALA A 44 7.95 -28.09 6.11
CA ALA A 44 8.21 -27.41 7.37
C ALA A 44 7.24 -27.89 8.46
N ILE A 45 7.63 -27.73 9.72
CA ILE A 45 6.81 -28.06 10.88
C ILE A 45 6.82 -26.87 11.82
N LEU A 46 5.64 -26.39 12.21
CA LEU A 46 5.47 -25.45 13.31
C LEU A 46 5.04 -26.24 14.56
N ARG A 47 5.90 -26.26 15.56
CA ARG A 47 5.70 -26.95 16.84
C ARG A 47 5.18 -25.98 17.89
N SER A 48 4.07 -26.35 18.51
CA SER A 48 3.38 -25.63 19.60
C SER A 48 3.20 -24.14 19.33
N GLN A 49 3.07 -23.75 18.05
CA GLN A 49 3.01 -22.35 17.60
C GLN A 49 4.21 -21.45 17.99
N THR A 50 5.32 -22.03 18.50
CA THR A 50 6.48 -21.27 18.97
C THR A 50 7.72 -21.46 18.11
N THR A 51 7.88 -22.63 17.50
CA THR A 51 9.12 -22.99 16.80
C THR A 51 8.83 -23.59 15.43
N ALA A 52 9.33 -22.96 14.38
CA ALA A 52 9.26 -23.49 13.03
C ALA A 52 10.61 -24.06 12.57
N ILE A 53 10.58 -25.24 11.93
CA ILE A 53 11.76 -25.91 11.37
C ILE A 53 11.49 -26.42 9.95
N ILE A 54 12.51 -26.46 9.11
CA ILE A 54 12.49 -27.20 7.84
C ILE A 54 12.69 -28.69 8.16
N SER A 55 11.72 -29.53 7.78
CA SER A 55 11.76 -30.98 8.00
C SER A 55 12.19 -31.76 6.75
N LYS A 56 12.00 -31.20 5.56
CA LYS A 56 12.49 -31.76 4.31
C LYS A 56 13.01 -30.66 3.39
N ILE A 57 14.19 -30.90 2.81
CA ILE A 57 14.94 -29.95 1.99
C ILE A 57 14.18 -29.59 0.71
N HIS A 58 14.43 -28.38 0.21
CA HIS A 58 13.87 -27.85 -1.04
C HIS A 58 14.83 -28.07 -2.21
N HIS A 59 14.28 -28.40 -3.38
CA HIS A 59 15.03 -28.55 -4.64
C HIS A 59 14.74 -27.40 -5.61
N HIS A 60 14.58 -26.19 -5.07
CA HIS A 60 14.41 -24.97 -5.84
C HIS A 60 14.99 -23.78 -5.05
N PRO A 61 15.30 -22.66 -5.73
CA PRO A 61 15.71 -21.43 -5.07
C PRO A 61 14.68 -20.93 -4.05
N THR A 62 15.11 -20.14 -3.07
CA THR A 62 14.19 -19.57 -2.08
C THR A 62 13.12 -18.69 -2.72
N HIS A 63 12.02 -18.43 -2.00
CA HIS A 63 10.95 -17.54 -2.43
C HIS A 63 11.25 -16.06 -2.15
N GLY A 64 12.52 -15.67 -1.97
CA GLY A 64 12.91 -14.31 -1.60
C GLY A 64 12.31 -13.22 -2.50
N ALA A 65 12.40 -13.38 -3.82
CA ALA A 65 11.82 -12.44 -4.78
C ALA A 65 10.27 -12.38 -4.72
N GLU A 66 9.59 -13.48 -4.39
CA GLU A 66 8.15 -13.47 -4.16
C GLU A 66 7.78 -12.77 -2.84
N LEU A 67 8.52 -13.03 -1.77
CA LEU A 67 8.35 -12.38 -0.48
C LEU A 67 8.53 -10.85 -0.59
N ALA A 68 9.57 -10.42 -1.30
CA ALA A 68 9.83 -9.02 -1.60
C ALA A 68 8.67 -8.37 -2.38
N ARG A 69 8.21 -9.01 -3.46
CA ARG A 69 7.04 -8.57 -4.24
C ARG A 69 5.77 -8.47 -3.40
N ARG A 70 5.56 -9.38 -2.45
CA ARG A 70 4.40 -9.36 -1.53
C ARG A 70 4.53 -8.22 -0.51
N GLY A 71 5.70 -8.08 0.12
CA GLY A 71 6.01 -6.99 1.05
C GLY A 71 5.80 -5.62 0.42
N PHE A 72 6.34 -5.40 -0.78
CA PHE A 72 6.16 -4.15 -1.54
C PHE A 72 4.67 -3.81 -1.73
N ARG A 73 3.85 -4.78 -2.14
CA ARG A 73 2.42 -4.58 -2.36
C ARG A 73 1.69 -4.23 -1.07
N GLU A 74 2.08 -4.81 0.05
CA GLU A 74 1.45 -4.53 1.34
C GLU A 74 1.81 -3.13 1.85
N THR A 75 3.09 -2.78 1.84
CA THR A 75 3.55 -1.43 2.20
C THR A 75 2.91 -0.36 1.31
N LEU A 76 2.73 -0.63 0.01
CA LEU A 76 2.03 0.29 -0.88
C LEU A 76 0.56 0.48 -0.49
N LYS A 77 -0.14 -0.59 -0.10
CA LYS A 77 -1.53 -0.47 0.37
C LYS A 77 -1.59 0.32 1.66
N GLU A 78 -0.71 0.04 2.62
CA GLU A 78 -0.63 0.77 3.89
C GLU A 78 -0.40 2.26 3.67
N LYS A 79 0.51 2.64 2.76
CA LYS A 79 0.72 4.05 2.39
C LYS A 79 -0.50 4.70 1.75
N VAL A 80 -1.20 3.97 0.88
CA VAL A 80 -2.44 4.47 0.25
C VAL A 80 -3.56 4.64 1.28
N VAL A 81 -3.64 3.76 2.28
CA VAL A 81 -4.65 3.83 3.33
C VAL A 81 -4.34 4.95 4.33
N SER A 82 -3.07 5.09 4.74
CA SER A 82 -2.64 6.13 5.68
C SER A 82 -2.71 7.55 5.11
N ASN A 83 -2.50 7.71 3.80
CA ASN A 83 -2.63 9.00 3.14
C ASN A 83 -3.37 8.87 1.79
N PRO A 84 -4.72 8.87 1.81
CA PRO A 84 -5.54 8.68 0.62
C PRO A 84 -5.61 9.94 -0.28
N THR A 85 -5.24 11.12 0.22
CA THR A 85 -5.20 12.36 -0.58
C THR A 85 -4.00 12.36 -1.53
N LYS A 86 -2.89 11.75 -1.12
CA LYS A 86 -1.71 11.55 -1.96
C LYS A 86 -1.99 10.63 -3.15
N SER A 87 -1.38 10.94 -4.29
CA SER A 87 -1.60 10.16 -5.51
C SER A 87 -0.97 8.76 -5.40
N VAL A 88 -1.62 7.77 -6.00
CA VAL A 88 -1.11 6.39 -6.04
C VAL A 88 0.27 6.29 -6.71
N PRO A 89 0.57 6.99 -7.83
CA PRO A 89 1.92 7.03 -8.40
C PRO A 89 2.99 7.54 -7.42
N GLN A 90 2.72 8.63 -6.68
CA GLN A 90 3.68 9.17 -5.71
C GLN A 90 3.98 8.16 -4.60
N ASN A 91 2.93 7.54 -4.04
CA ASN A 91 3.09 6.46 -3.05
C ASN A 91 3.94 5.31 -3.61
N PHE A 92 3.70 4.88 -4.84
CA PHE A 92 4.49 3.83 -5.50
C PHE A 92 5.98 4.20 -5.61
N HIS A 93 6.30 5.39 -6.11
CA HIS A 93 7.68 5.82 -6.27
C HIS A 93 8.41 5.98 -4.94
N GLU A 94 7.71 6.36 -3.87
CA GLU A 94 8.28 6.42 -2.54
C GLU A 94 8.57 5.04 -1.94
N VAL A 95 7.63 4.09 -2.05
CA VAL A 95 7.89 2.72 -1.60
C VAL A 95 9.06 2.12 -2.39
N ARG A 96 9.10 2.34 -3.71
CA ARG A 96 10.22 1.90 -4.54
C ARG A 96 11.55 2.48 -4.08
N ARG A 97 11.64 3.80 -3.93
CA ARG A 97 12.88 4.46 -3.46
C ARG A 97 13.30 3.97 -2.09
N SER A 98 12.35 3.83 -1.16
CA SER A 98 12.61 3.33 0.18
C SER A 98 13.16 1.91 0.16
N LEU A 99 12.55 1.00 -0.62
CA LEU A 99 12.96 -0.39 -0.70
C LEU A 99 14.34 -0.56 -1.33
N VAL A 100 14.58 0.15 -2.44
CA VAL A 100 15.88 0.12 -3.13
C VAL A 100 16.98 0.70 -2.22
N SER A 101 16.68 1.77 -1.47
CA SER A 101 17.63 2.37 -0.53
C SER A 101 17.89 1.53 0.72
N SER A 102 16.89 0.86 1.28
CA SER A 102 17.06 0.00 2.45
C SER A 102 17.74 -1.33 2.10
N GLY A 103 17.63 -1.75 0.83
CA GLY A 103 17.98 -3.08 0.38
C GLY A 103 17.09 -4.16 1.01
N ILE A 104 17.36 -5.40 0.63
CA ILE A 104 16.78 -6.59 1.26
C ILE A 104 17.97 -7.43 1.72
N LYS A 105 17.95 -7.84 3.00
CA LYS A 105 19.05 -8.62 3.58
C LYS A 105 19.29 -9.89 2.75
N GLY A 106 20.53 -10.04 2.25
CA GLY A 106 20.92 -11.20 1.45
C GLY A 106 20.55 -11.11 -0.04
N CYS A 107 20.11 -9.95 -0.53
CA CYS A 107 19.87 -9.70 -1.95
C CYS A 107 20.78 -8.58 -2.46
N THR A 108 21.20 -8.70 -3.71
CA THR A 108 21.85 -7.65 -4.48
C THR A 108 20.86 -6.57 -4.91
N THR A 109 21.35 -5.37 -5.24
CA THR A 109 20.50 -4.27 -5.73
C THR A 109 19.67 -4.68 -6.95
N SER A 110 20.27 -5.42 -7.89
CA SER A 110 19.58 -5.92 -9.09
C SER A 110 18.40 -6.84 -8.70
N GLU A 111 18.61 -7.78 -7.77
CA GLU A 111 17.53 -8.66 -7.32
C GLU A 111 16.42 -7.91 -6.59
N VAL A 112 16.76 -6.84 -5.85
CA VAL A 112 15.76 -5.96 -5.25
C VAL A 112 14.96 -5.22 -6.32
N GLU A 113 15.61 -4.71 -7.36
CA GLU A 113 14.94 -4.04 -8.47
C GLU A 113 14.01 -4.98 -9.24
N ASP A 114 14.44 -6.21 -9.52
CA ASP A 114 13.62 -7.24 -10.17
C ASP A 114 12.41 -7.67 -9.31
N ALA A 115 12.55 -7.58 -7.99
CA ALA A 115 11.45 -7.80 -7.06
C ALA A 115 10.44 -6.64 -7.00
N VAL A 116 10.74 -5.47 -7.55
CA VAL A 116 9.76 -4.37 -7.59
C VAL A 116 8.75 -4.64 -8.70
N PRO A 117 7.44 -4.75 -8.39
CA PRO A 117 6.44 -4.93 -9.43
C PRO A 117 6.30 -3.69 -10.31
N VAL A 118 6.01 -3.88 -11.59
CA VAL A 118 5.68 -2.78 -12.50
C VAL A 118 4.42 -2.05 -12.01
N TYR A 119 4.41 -0.72 -12.08
CA TYR A 119 3.32 0.11 -11.57
C TYR A 119 1.93 -0.31 -12.08
N THR A 120 1.83 -0.63 -13.37
CA THR A 120 0.58 -1.07 -14.02
C THR A 120 -0.03 -2.30 -13.34
N SER A 121 0.80 -3.22 -12.83
CA SER A 121 0.35 -4.44 -12.15
C SER A 121 -0.30 -4.18 -10.78
N VAL A 122 0.07 -3.08 -10.11
CA VAL A 122 -0.45 -2.72 -8.78
C VAL A 122 -1.51 -1.62 -8.84
N ARG A 123 -1.51 -0.81 -9.90
CA ARG A 123 -2.39 0.36 -10.12
C ARG A 123 -3.83 0.09 -9.71
N SER A 124 -4.50 -0.85 -10.37
CA SER A 124 -5.93 -1.09 -10.17
C SER A 124 -6.26 -1.55 -8.74
N SER A 125 -5.36 -2.30 -8.09
CA SER A 125 -5.56 -2.74 -6.70
C SER A 125 -5.43 -1.59 -5.70
N SER A 126 -4.45 -0.71 -5.90
CA SER A 126 -4.19 0.45 -5.06
C SER A 126 -5.29 1.52 -5.23
N TYR A 127 -5.71 1.81 -6.47
CA TYR A 127 -6.83 2.72 -6.71
C TYR A 127 -8.13 2.20 -6.10
N ARG A 128 -8.46 0.91 -6.24
CA ARG A 128 -9.66 0.34 -5.60
C ARG A 128 -9.63 0.47 -4.08
N LYS A 129 -8.46 0.38 -3.43
CA LYS A 129 -8.31 0.65 -2.00
C LYS A 129 -8.55 2.13 -1.68
N ARG A 130 -7.90 3.04 -2.41
CA ARG A 130 -8.06 4.49 -2.26
C ARG A 130 -9.52 4.93 -2.43
N MET A 131 -10.20 4.44 -3.48
CA MET A 131 -11.59 4.80 -3.79
C MET A 131 -12.61 4.37 -2.74
N LYS A 132 -12.26 3.45 -1.83
CA LYS A 132 -13.09 3.10 -0.67
C LYS A 132 -12.99 4.11 0.47
N LEU A 133 -11.93 4.92 0.48
CA LEU A 133 -11.62 5.88 1.55
C LEU A 133 -11.95 7.32 1.14
N VAL A 134 -11.78 7.64 -0.15
CA VAL A 134 -12.05 8.97 -0.69
C VAL A 134 -13.51 9.04 -1.14
N PRO A 135 -14.26 10.09 -0.79
CA PRO A 135 -15.62 10.27 -1.28
C PRO A 135 -15.63 10.33 -2.81
N LYS A 136 -16.74 9.89 -3.41
CA LYS A 136 -16.93 10.04 -4.85
C LYS A 136 -16.99 11.52 -5.19
N LEU A 137 -16.41 11.89 -6.32
CA LEU A 137 -16.53 13.24 -6.82
C LEU A 137 -18.02 13.54 -7.07
N PRO A 138 -18.54 14.69 -6.62
CA PRO A 138 -19.89 15.12 -6.92
C PRO A 138 -20.12 15.14 -8.43
N THR A 139 -21.28 14.65 -8.88
CA THR A 139 -21.65 14.68 -10.30
C THR A 139 -22.33 15.99 -10.68
N LYS A 140 -22.91 16.66 -9.69
CA LYS A 140 -23.62 17.93 -9.84
C LYS A 140 -23.04 18.97 -8.88
N LEU A 141 -23.14 20.24 -9.28
CA LEU A 141 -22.77 21.38 -8.43
C LEU A 141 -23.57 21.40 -7.12
N SER A 142 -24.83 20.98 -7.15
CA SER A 142 -25.72 20.95 -5.97
C SER A 142 -25.28 19.96 -4.89
N GLU A 143 -24.47 18.96 -5.24
CA GLU A 143 -23.93 17.96 -4.30
C GLU A 143 -22.67 18.47 -3.58
N LEU A 144 -22.15 19.63 -3.97
CA LEU A 144 -20.93 20.21 -3.43
C LEU A 144 -21.27 21.05 -2.19
N ILE A 145 -20.91 20.53 -1.02
CA ILE A 145 -21.07 21.23 0.25
C ILE A 145 -19.85 22.13 0.46
N LEU A 146 -20.06 23.46 0.41
CA LEU A 146 -19.03 24.45 0.72
C LEU A 146 -19.23 24.91 2.17
N GLU A 147 -18.32 24.51 3.06
CA GLU A 147 -18.41 24.76 4.51
C GLU A 147 -17.99 26.20 4.92
N ASN A 148 -17.44 27.01 4.00
CA ASN A 148 -17.01 28.36 4.33
C ASN A 148 -18.17 29.35 4.48
N GLU A 149 -17.92 30.45 5.19
CA GLU A 149 -18.83 31.59 5.24
C GLU A 149 -19.08 32.14 3.83
N TRP A 150 -20.34 32.10 3.43
CA TRP A 150 -20.83 32.82 2.27
C TRP A 150 -21.06 34.28 2.66
N ARG A 151 -20.60 35.20 1.83
CA ARG A 151 -20.90 36.63 1.96
C ARG A 151 -21.54 37.14 0.68
N SER A 152 -22.33 38.18 0.81
CA SER A 152 -22.95 38.83 -0.35
C SER A 152 -22.23 40.14 -0.65
N THR A 153 -22.01 40.40 -1.94
CA THR A 153 -21.57 41.71 -2.42
C THR A 153 -22.67 42.76 -2.25
N ASN A 154 -22.34 44.04 -2.40
CA ASN A 154 -23.35 45.13 -2.41
C ASN A 154 -24.45 44.90 -3.46
N ASP A 155 -24.13 44.21 -4.55
CA ASP A 155 -25.06 43.80 -5.61
C ASP A 155 -25.84 42.51 -5.29
N ARG A 156 -25.83 42.07 -4.03
CA ARG A 156 -26.50 40.85 -3.51
C ARG A 156 -26.08 39.55 -4.20
N LYS A 157 -24.90 39.51 -4.83
CA LYS A 157 -24.32 38.26 -5.35
C LYS A 157 -23.51 37.58 -4.27
N ASP A 158 -23.82 36.32 -4.00
CA ASP A 158 -23.12 35.49 -3.04
C ASP A 158 -21.75 35.05 -3.57
N PHE A 159 -20.75 35.08 -2.69
CA PHE A 159 -19.41 34.58 -2.95
C PHE A 159 -18.87 33.87 -1.71
N LEU A 160 -17.96 32.93 -1.95
CA LEU A 160 -17.27 32.21 -0.88
C LEU A 160 -16.07 33.03 -0.38
N LEU A 161 -15.99 33.30 0.93
CA LEU A 161 -14.81 33.93 1.50
C LEU A 161 -13.71 32.87 1.69
N GLY A 162 -12.58 33.03 1.00
CA GLY A 162 -11.42 32.16 1.16
C GLY A 162 -10.69 32.45 2.48
N ASN A 163 -10.33 31.42 3.25
CA ASN A 163 -9.47 31.60 4.42
C ASN A 163 -8.07 32.06 3.98
N TYR A 164 -7.60 33.19 4.51
CA TYR A 164 -6.33 33.86 4.18
C TYR A 164 -5.05 33.03 4.44
N PHE A 165 -5.15 31.83 4.98
CA PHE A 165 -3.99 31.04 5.43
C PHE A 165 -3.09 30.52 4.30
N PHE A 166 -3.57 30.49 3.05
CA PHE A 166 -2.80 29.99 1.90
C PHE A 166 -1.98 31.07 1.15
N MET A 167 -2.03 32.34 1.56
CA MET A 167 -1.39 33.45 0.83
C MET A 167 0.04 33.81 1.28
N THR A 168 0.66 33.06 2.20
CA THR A 168 2.01 33.40 2.72
C THR A 168 3.17 32.89 1.85
N ASN A 169 2.94 31.93 0.94
CA ASN A 169 4.00 31.37 0.09
C ASN A 169 3.89 31.71 -1.41
N LEU A 170 2.99 32.62 -1.79
CA LEU A 170 2.87 33.14 -3.15
C LEU A 170 2.71 34.66 -3.11
N ARG A 171 3.80 35.39 -2.90
CA ARG A 171 3.97 36.77 -3.36
C ARG A 171 5.36 36.85 -4.00
N PRO A 172 5.48 37.36 -5.24
CA PRO A 172 4.96 38.68 -5.59
C PRO A 172 4.26 38.68 -6.96
N PHE A 173 3.00 38.27 -7.04
CA PHE A 173 2.15 38.66 -8.16
C PHE A 173 0.73 38.79 -7.60
N LEU A 174 0.07 39.89 -7.97
CA LEU A 174 -1.34 40.27 -7.72
C LEU A 174 -1.54 41.33 -6.63
N ASP A 175 -1.46 42.59 -7.10
CA ASP A 175 -2.14 43.79 -6.59
C ASP A 175 -3.66 43.78 -6.88
N HIS A 176 -4.28 42.60 -6.92
CA HIS A 176 -5.70 42.46 -7.20
C HIS A 176 -6.34 41.62 -6.09
N GLY A 177 -7.44 42.14 -5.57
CA GLY A 177 -8.17 41.67 -4.39
C GLY A 177 -8.62 40.19 -4.43
N PRO A 178 -9.33 39.75 -3.38
CA PRO A 178 -9.64 38.33 -3.16
C PRO A 178 -10.31 37.69 -4.38
N LEU A 179 -9.85 36.48 -4.74
CA LEU A 179 -10.38 35.68 -5.83
C LEU A 179 -11.82 35.23 -5.51
N LEU A 180 -12.79 35.93 -6.09
CA LEU A 180 -14.21 35.64 -6.00
C LEU A 180 -14.56 34.49 -6.97
N LYS A 181 -15.17 33.41 -6.45
CA LYS A 181 -15.86 32.41 -7.27
C LYS A 181 -17.37 32.61 -7.11
N TYR A 182 -18.05 32.86 -8.23
CA TYR A 182 -19.49 33.09 -8.28
C TYR A 182 -20.25 31.78 -8.45
N LYS A 183 -21.50 31.77 -7.96
CA LYS A 183 -22.47 30.70 -8.19
C LYS A 183 -23.04 30.82 -9.61
N THR A 184 -22.85 29.80 -10.44
CA THR A 184 -23.60 29.59 -11.70
C THR A 184 -24.41 28.32 -11.58
#